data_AF-A0A9N8H2X5-F1
#
_entry.id   AF-A0A9N8H2X5-F1
#
_cell.length_a   1.000
_cell.length_b   1.000
_cell.length_c   1.000
_cell.angle_alpha   90.00
_cell.angle_beta   90.00
_cell.angle_gamma   90.00
#
_symmetry.space_group_name_H-M   'P 1'
#
loop_
_entity.id
_entity.type
_entity.pdbx_description
1 polymer ?
#
loop_
_entity_poly.entity_id
_entity_poly.type
_entity_poly.pdbx_seq_one_letter_code
_entity_poly.pdbx_strand_id
1 'polypeptide(L)'
;MKNPVSAAKFTVAATVVVSVLLLAGYVHNGIEHDVALVGQEHKQSIKSIERRKYHPPVTATEKTSIASPTREPLFVLSLPNHAELVLPRYFRCSGIPTEKIGRYWKRPAGSNGQGQQPIGACFRSNLGLKGKKNITDGCGDFDVWMDLHHLSGPYDPVHRTRPRGNCFDPVLYPDSLDQLYQAHPKATILNIVQDPQEWYTTLSRDFHWHWVEWCNPTHNNSFPTMDTEANYVQFYNNYQNKLRSFVQRHPSWTYIELDLRENQESIATRLHKELGIPGHCWADSFSAKVPEIPDEGDDDAFDGEEESNGGFYRVKTTTGSLFNELRFPILVTALPKSGTTTIYEYFRCGLGKWTAAHQGALNLTTFNFTTIGQCMMTNIGNGWPFLHKCGNSRMYSDIGVYKRKEKACYYPTLHGGLEDFAKAYPYGTILHIRRNFNSWYDSSNRWNRLLDRWSAGSTSLCQGVFPLPGSSKSDWENFYNHHNDLVEAFALQHPTLTYLDIPLGNAKTVLYDTFGFPSNCWGHANVNKKHSGAN
;
A
#
# COMPACT_ATOMS: atom_id res chain seq x y z
N MET A 1 25.99 58.64 20.48
CA MET A 1 26.96 57.61 20.06
C MET A 1 26.24 56.62 19.15
N LYS A 2 26.36 56.79 17.84
CA LYS A 2 25.80 55.90 16.81
C LYS A 2 26.92 55.61 15.83
N ASN A 3 27.35 54.35 15.75
CA ASN A 3 28.33 53.88 14.78
C ASN A 3 27.61 53.51 13.46
N PRO A 4 28.11 53.91 12.29
CA PRO A 4 27.66 53.36 11.03
C PRO A 4 28.53 52.16 10.62
N VAL A 5 27.88 51.08 10.19
CA VAL A 5 28.54 49.91 9.58
C VAL A 5 28.68 50.15 8.08
N SER A 6 29.91 49.94 7.61
CA SER A 6 30.40 50.04 6.24
C SER A 6 29.76 49.01 5.30
N ALA A 7 29.40 49.45 4.09
CA ALA A 7 29.01 48.60 2.97
C ALA A 7 30.25 48.30 2.10
N ALA A 8 30.66 47.03 2.06
CA ALA A 8 31.68 46.54 1.13
C ALA A 8 31.05 46.27 -0.24
N LYS A 9 31.54 46.98 -1.27
CA LYS A 9 31.29 46.69 -2.68
C LYS A 9 32.31 45.65 -3.14
N PHE A 10 31.84 44.51 -3.66
CA PHE A 10 32.65 43.60 -4.45
C PHE A 10 32.36 43.85 -5.93
N THR A 11 33.40 44.26 -6.65
CA THR A 11 33.45 44.32 -8.11
C THR A 11 34.08 43.02 -8.58
N VAL A 12 33.39 42.23 -9.41
CA VAL A 12 34.03 41.15 -10.18
C VAL A 12 33.69 41.34 -11.65
N ALA A 13 34.76 41.29 -12.44
CA ALA A 13 34.84 41.62 -13.85
C ALA A 13 34.06 40.68 -14.76
N ALA A 14 33.59 41.24 -15.86
CA ALA A 14 32.97 40.56 -16.99
C ALA A 14 34.03 40.21 -18.05
N THR A 15 34.09 38.94 -18.48
CA THR A 15 34.64 38.53 -19.79
C THR A 15 34.04 37.18 -20.23
N VAL A 16 33.24 37.23 -21.32
CA VAL A 16 33.06 36.26 -22.43
C VAL A 16 32.51 34.85 -22.15
N VAL A 17 31.32 34.56 -22.70
CA VAL A 17 31.12 33.54 -23.75
C VAL A 17 30.00 34.00 -24.71
N VAL A 18 30.41 34.32 -25.93
CA VAL A 18 29.57 34.36 -27.13
C VAL A 18 29.29 32.91 -27.54
N SER A 19 28.04 32.47 -27.57
CA SER A 19 27.47 31.41 -28.45
C SER A 19 26.13 30.87 -27.93
N VAL A 20 25.01 31.60 -28.11
CA VAL A 20 23.64 31.06 -27.90
C VAL A 20 22.63 31.65 -28.91
N LEU A 21 22.98 31.75 -30.20
CA LEU A 21 22.05 32.25 -31.23
C LEU A 21 21.98 31.38 -32.50
N LEU A 22 22.19 30.06 -32.38
CA LEU A 22 22.00 29.10 -33.49
C LEU A 22 21.32 27.78 -33.06
N LEU A 23 20.36 27.82 -32.13
CA LEU A 23 19.58 26.62 -31.74
C LEU A 23 18.07 26.92 -31.57
N ALA A 24 17.48 27.67 -32.50
CA ALA A 24 16.03 27.91 -32.51
C ALA A 24 15.36 27.47 -33.84
N GLY A 25 15.96 26.54 -34.59
CA GLY A 25 15.47 26.14 -35.92
C GLY A 25 15.44 24.64 -36.22
N TYR A 26 15.67 23.77 -35.24
CA TYR A 26 15.83 22.32 -35.48
C TYR A 26 15.09 21.46 -34.45
N VAL A 27 13.80 21.73 -34.23
CA VAL A 27 12.92 20.82 -33.45
C VAL A 27 11.58 20.70 -34.17
N HIS A 28 11.57 20.01 -35.31
CA HIS A 28 10.30 19.51 -35.86
C HIS A 28 10.34 18.25 -36.73
N ASN A 29 11.47 17.54 -36.89
CA ASN A 29 11.52 16.31 -37.72
C ASN A 29 12.51 15.26 -37.18
N GLY A 30 12.31 14.76 -35.94
CA GLY A 30 13.27 13.83 -35.34
C GLY A 30 12.70 12.78 -34.37
N ILE A 31 11.39 12.55 -34.31
CA ILE A 31 10.80 11.62 -33.33
C ILE A 31 10.41 10.26 -33.93
N GLU A 32 10.39 10.11 -35.27
CA GLU A 32 9.95 8.85 -35.89
C GLU A 32 11.05 7.79 -36.08
N HIS A 33 12.34 8.12 -35.95
CA HIS A 33 13.43 7.17 -36.22
C HIS A 33 14.01 6.46 -34.97
N ASP A 34 13.85 7.01 -33.77
CA ASP A 34 14.43 6.41 -32.55
C ASP A 34 13.52 5.36 -31.87
N VAL A 35 12.22 5.31 -32.22
CA VAL A 35 11.29 4.31 -31.67
C VAL A 35 11.52 2.90 -32.28
N ALA A 36 12.11 2.83 -33.48
CA ALA A 36 12.36 1.55 -34.16
C ALA A 36 13.60 0.79 -33.62
N LEU A 37 14.60 1.50 -33.10
CA LEU A 37 15.86 0.90 -32.61
C LEU A 37 15.72 0.31 -31.19
N VAL A 38 14.96 0.98 -30.31
CA VAL A 38 14.64 0.48 -28.96
C VAL A 38 13.78 -0.80 -29.04
N GLY A 39 12.99 -0.97 -30.10
CA GLY A 39 12.16 -2.16 -30.33
C GLY A 39 12.93 -3.43 -30.75
N GLN A 40 14.17 -3.32 -31.24
CA GLN A 40 14.96 -4.48 -31.68
C GLN A 40 15.89 -5.03 -30.58
N GLU A 41 16.47 -4.18 -29.73
CA GLU A 41 17.31 -4.64 -28.61
C GLU A 41 16.47 -5.34 -27.52
N HIS A 42 15.21 -4.91 -27.32
CA HIS A 42 14.31 -5.55 -26.36
C HIS A 42 13.89 -6.98 -26.79
N LYS A 43 13.82 -7.26 -28.10
CA LYS A 43 13.49 -8.60 -28.62
C LYS A 43 14.64 -9.60 -28.48
N GLN A 44 15.90 -9.15 -28.43
CA GLN A 44 17.04 -10.05 -28.20
C GLN A 44 17.23 -10.36 -26.71
N SER A 45 16.92 -9.43 -25.81
CA SER A 45 16.95 -9.66 -24.36
C SER A 45 15.92 -10.71 -23.91
N ILE A 46 14.69 -10.66 -24.47
CA ILE A 46 13.61 -11.63 -24.16
C ILE A 46 13.97 -13.07 -24.58
N LYS A 47 14.66 -13.26 -25.72
CA LYS A 47 15.11 -14.60 -26.15
C LYS A 47 16.21 -15.21 -25.27
N SER A 48 16.91 -14.40 -24.47
CA SER A 48 17.92 -14.90 -23.53
C SER A 48 17.34 -15.41 -22.20
N ILE A 49 16.12 -14.97 -21.86
CA ILE A 49 15.42 -15.37 -20.63
C ILE A 49 14.67 -16.70 -20.81
N GLU A 50 14.30 -17.06 -22.04
CA GLU A 50 13.61 -18.32 -22.38
C GLU A 50 14.50 -19.59 -22.31
N ARG A 51 15.76 -19.51 -21.87
CA ARG A 51 16.63 -20.68 -21.65
C ARG A 51 16.86 -21.03 -20.18
N ARG A 52 15.99 -20.61 -19.26
CA ARG A 52 15.96 -21.22 -17.92
C ARG A 52 15.26 -22.57 -18.02
N LYS A 53 16.05 -23.62 -17.79
CA LYS A 53 15.64 -25.02 -17.80
C LYS A 53 14.32 -25.20 -17.04
N TYR A 54 13.32 -25.69 -17.76
CA TYR A 54 12.13 -26.32 -17.21
C TYR A 54 12.55 -27.36 -16.16
N HIS A 55 12.29 -27.07 -14.89
CA HIS A 55 12.36 -28.10 -13.84
C HIS A 55 11.10 -28.95 -13.97
N PRO A 56 11.22 -30.28 -14.17
CA PRO A 56 10.05 -31.13 -14.22
C PRO A 56 9.25 -30.99 -12.91
N PRO A 57 7.92 -31.11 -12.98
CA PRO A 57 7.07 -31.05 -11.80
C PRO A 57 7.56 -32.08 -10.79
N VAL A 58 7.90 -31.61 -9.59
CA VAL A 58 8.21 -32.47 -8.45
C VAL A 58 7.00 -33.37 -8.25
N THR A 59 7.18 -34.66 -8.53
CA THR A 59 6.16 -35.67 -8.31
C THR A 59 5.73 -35.62 -6.85
N ALA A 60 4.44 -35.45 -6.64
CA ALA A 60 3.81 -35.41 -5.32
C ALA A 60 3.99 -36.77 -4.62
N THR A 61 5.10 -36.94 -3.94
CA THR A 61 5.37 -38.08 -3.07
C THR A 61 5.77 -37.55 -1.70
N GLU A 62 5.03 -38.01 -0.70
CA GLU A 62 5.15 -37.71 0.72
C GLU A 62 4.54 -36.37 1.19
N LYS A 63 3.20 -36.35 1.32
CA LYS A 63 2.53 -35.55 2.36
C LYS A 63 2.97 -36.10 3.72
N THR A 64 4.21 -35.85 4.14
CA THR A 64 4.54 -35.87 5.54
C THR A 64 3.57 -34.90 6.19
N SER A 65 2.68 -35.40 7.06
CA SER A 65 1.82 -34.53 7.83
C SER A 65 2.78 -33.66 8.63
N ILE A 66 2.95 -32.40 8.23
CA ILE A 66 3.76 -31.44 8.96
C ILE A 66 3.12 -31.42 10.34
N ALA A 67 3.80 -32.01 11.32
CA ALA A 67 3.35 -31.99 12.71
C ALA A 67 3.01 -30.53 13.01
N SER A 68 1.78 -30.26 13.42
CA SER A 68 1.28 -28.89 13.69
C SER A 68 2.37 -28.12 14.45
N PRO A 69 3.12 -27.20 13.79
CA PRO A 69 4.53 -26.98 14.15
C PRO A 69 4.78 -26.36 15.51
N THR A 70 3.77 -25.78 16.17
CA THR A 70 3.94 -25.27 17.53
C THR A 70 2.62 -25.38 18.29
N ARG A 71 2.63 -26.06 19.45
CA ARG A 71 1.54 -25.88 20.43
C ARG A 71 1.53 -24.48 21.03
N GLU A 72 2.66 -23.78 20.92
CA GLU A 72 2.89 -22.44 21.46
C GLU A 72 2.74 -21.40 20.33
N PRO A 73 2.18 -20.22 20.61
CA PRO A 73 2.01 -19.19 19.59
C PRO A 73 3.34 -18.57 19.15
N LEU A 74 3.41 -18.18 17.88
CA LEU A 74 4.47 -17.34 17.33
C LEU A 74 4.00 -15.88 17.32
N PHE A 75 4.78 -14.96 17.92
CA PHE A 75 4.55 -13.52 17.87
C PHE A 75 5.55 -12.84 16.95
N VAL A 76 5.05 -12.10 15.97
CA VAL A 76 5.86 -11.21 15.11
C VAL A 76 5.92 -9.85 15.77
N LEU A 77 7.06 -9.56 16.43
CA LEU A 77 7.31 -8.32 17.17
C LEU A 77 8.26 -7.38 16.41
N SER A 78 8.10 -7.35 15.09
CA SER A 78 8.87 -6.46 14.21
C SER A 78 8.18 -5.09 14.14
N LEU A 79 8.93 -4.02 13.89
CA LEU A 79 8.35 -2.72 13.56
C LEU A 79 7.52 -2.81 12.25
N PRO A 80 6.64 -1.84 11.95
CA PRO A 80 5.91 -1.84 10.70
C PRO A 80 6.81 -1.83 9.47
N ASN A 81 6.29 -2.32 8.34
CA ASN A 81 7.02 -2.49 7.06
C ASN A 81 8.24 -3.43 7.14
N HIS A 82 8.10 -4.55 7.86
CA HIS A 82 9.09 -5.63 7.90
C HIS A 82 8.48 -6.94 7.42
N ALA A 83 8.33 -7.07 6.11
CA ALA A 83 7.77 -8.24 5.45
C ALA A 83 6.30 -8.56 5.85
N GLU A 84 5.50 -7.54 6.19
CA GLU A 84 4.12 -7.70 6.71
C GLU A 84 3.18 -8.46 5.74
N LEU A 85 3.49 -8.45 4.45
CA LEU A 85 2.71 -9.14 3.41
C LEU A 85 3.32 -10.46 2.98
N VAL A 86 4.63 -10.60 3.16
CA VAL A 86 5.38 -11.80 2.82
C VAL A 86 5.06 -12.87 3.86
N LEU A 87 5.03 -12.50 5.15
CA LEU A 87 4.79 -13.44 6.25
C LEU A 87 3.45 -14.18 6.15
N PRO A 88 2.29 -13.53 5.90
CA PRO A 88 1.04 -14.26 5.71
C PRO A 88 1.10 -15.29 4.57
N ARG A 89 1.76 -14.96 3.45
CA ARG A 89 1.91 -15.90 2.32
C ARG A 89 2.85 -17.06 2.68
N TYR A 90 3.95 -16.74 3.36
CA TYR A 90 4.91 -17.71 3.85
C TYR A 90 4.26 -18.75 4.79
N PHE A 91 3.49 -18.29 5.78
CA PHE A 91 2.77 -19.17 6.71
C PHE A 91 1.62 -19.94 6.03
N ARG A 92 0.91 -19.34 5.07
CA ARG A 92 -0.08 -20.08 4.26
C ARG A 92 0.57 -21.20 3.44
N CYS A 93 1.72 -20.92 2.82
CA CYS A 93 2.48 -21.94 2.08
C CYS A 93 2.89 -23.11 2.98
N SER A 94 3.21 -22.84 4.26
CA SER A 94 3.51 -23.90 5.23
C SER A 94 2.29 -24.71 5.70
N GLY A 95 1.10 -24.42 5.17
CA GLY A 95 -0.16 -25.06 5.55
C GLY A 95 -0.86 -24.45 6.78
N ILE A 96 -0.39 -23.33 7.33
CA ILE A 96 -1.11 -22.65 8.41
C ILE A 96 -2.37 -22.00 7.83
N PRO A 97 -3.57 -22.34 8.32
CA PRO A 97 -4.81 -21.76 7.82
C PRO A 97 -4.82 -20.24 8.02
N THR A 98 -5.41 -19.50 7.07
CA THR A 98 -5.47 -18.03 7.13
C THR A 98 -6.13 -17.54 8.42
N GLU A 99 -7.14 -18.27 8.89
CA GLU A 99 -7.84 -17.99 10.12
C GLU A 99 -6.98 -18.14 11.38
N LYS A 100 -5.85 -18.85 11.30
CA LYS A 100 -4.88 -19.00 12.38
C LYS A 100 -3.74 -17.99 12.33
N ILE A 101 -3.73 -17.12 11.32
CA ILE A 101 -2.79 -16.00 11.20
C ILE A 101 -3.51 -14.73 11.67
N GLY A 102 -3.25 -14.33 12.91
CA GLY A 102 -3.74 -13.11 13.52
C GLY A 102 -3.10 -11.89 12.90
N ARG A 103 -3.87 -11.15 12.11
CA ARG A 103 -3.52 -9.81 11.61
C ARG A 103 -4.44 -8.77 12.21
N TYR A 104 -4.08 -7.50 12.04
CA TYR A 104 -4.77 -6.32 12.58
C TYR A 104 -6.31 -6.36 12.45
N TRP A 105 -6.92 -7.11 11.52
CA TRP A 105 -8.35 -6.96 11.14
C TRP A 105 -9.25 -8.19 11.27
N LYS A 106 -8.90 -9.21 12.07
CA LYS A 106 -9.76 -10.40 12.12
C LYS A 106 -10.91 -10.30 13.12
N ARG A 107 -12.13 -10.67 12.66
CA ARG A 107 -13.32 -10.89 13.50
C ARG A 107 -13.02 -12.02 14.50
N PRO A 108 -13.19 -11.83 15.82
CA PRO A 108 -13.28 -12.95 16.74
C PRO A 108 -14.46 -13.82 16.29
N ALA A 109 -14.27 -15.14 16.19
CA ALA A 109 -15.38 -16.05 15.94
C ALA A 109 -16.46 -15.81 17.01
N GLY A 110 -17.66 -15.37 16.61
CA GLY A 110 -18.81 -15.18 17.50
C GLY A 110 -19.24 -13.74 17.83
N SER A 111 -18.60 -12.68 17.32
CA SER A 111 -19.10 -11.32 17.59
C SER A 111 -20.32 -10.97 16.70
N ASN A 112 -21.47 -10.73 17.34
CA ASN A 112 -22.76 -10.38 16.72
C ASN A 112 -22.79 -8.92 16.21
N GLY A 113 -21.89 -8.56 15.29
CA GLY A 113 -21.92 -7.28 14.57
C GLY A 113 -21.31 -6.08 15.29
N GLN A 114 -20.69 -6.24 16.46
CA GLN A 114 -19.82 -5.20 17.01
C GLN A 114 -18.53 -5.14 16.19
N GLY A 115 -18.15 -3.92 15.78
CA GLY A 115 -17.07 -3.65 14.84
C GLY A 115 -15.76 -4.34 15.22
N GLN A 116 -15.02 -4.78 14.20
CA GLN A 116 -13.72 -5.42 14.34
C GLN A 116 -12.77 -4.50 15.13
N GLN A 117 -12.32 -4.96 16.31
CA GLN A 117 -11.30 -4.27 17.08
C GLN A 117 -9.92 -4.80 16.68
N PRO A 118 -8.94 -3.92 16.43
CA PRO A 118 -7.58 -4.35 16.15
C PRO A 118 -6.97 -5.20 17.26
N ILE A 119 -6.14 -6.20 16.92
CA ILE A 119 -5.51 -7.09 17.91
C ILE A 119 -4.75 -6.27 18.97
N GLY A 120 -3.95 -5.29 18.55
CA GLY A 120 -3.25 -4.39 19.47
C GLY A 120 -4.17 -3.58 20.37
N ALA A 121 -5.36 -3.20 19.88
CA ALA A 121 -6.34 -2.50 20.70
C ALA A 121 -6.94 -3.43 21.76
N CYS A 122 -7.16 -4.71 21.42
CA CYS A 122 -7.59 -5.72 22.37
C CYS A 122 -6.53 -5.98 23.45
N PHE A 123 -5.26 -6.14 23.05
CA PHE A 123 -4.13 -6.32 23.98
C PHE A 123 -4.06 -5.15 24.96
N ARG A 124 -4.07 -3.92 24.44
CA ARG A 124 -4.07 -2.71 25.26
C ARG A 124 -5.26 -2.65 26.23
N SER A 125 -6.44 -3.07 25.78
CA SER A 125 -7.64 -3.08 26.63
C SER A 125 -7.48 -4.07 27.79
N ASN A 126 -6.81 -5.20 27.57
CA ASN A 126 -6.55 -6.19 28.61
C ASN A 126 -5.49 -5.74 29.64
N LEU A 127 -4.55 -4.85 29.29
CA LEU A 127 -3.50 -4.36 30.19
C LEU A 127 -4.01 -3.51 31.37
N GLY A 128 -5.27 -3.07 31.37
CA GLY A 128 -5.84 -2.22 32.42
C GLY A 128 -7.04 -2.82 33.17
N LEU A 129 -7.50 -4.02 32.82
CA LEU A 129 -8.76 -4.56 33.35
C LEU A 129 -8.52 -5.50 34.54
N LYS A 130 -9.08 -5.13 35.71
CA LYS A 130 -9.21 -6.04 36.85
C LYS A 130 -10.09 -7.23 36.46
N GLY A 131 -9.53 -8.45 36.46
CA GLY A 131 -10.28 -9.69 36.23
C GLY A 131 -10.04 -10.38 34.88
N LYS A 132 -9.27 -9.78 33.96
CA LYS A 132 -8.77 -10.49 32.77
C LYS A 132 -7.57 -11.37 33.16
N LYS A 133 -7.54 -12.60 32.62
CA LYS A 133 -6.52 -13.60 32.99
C LYS A 133 -5.14 -13.31 32.37
N ASN A 134 -5.10 -12.77 31.15
CA ASN A 134 -3.86 -12.40 30.45
C ASN A 134 -4.11 -11.41 29.29
N ILE A 135 -3.02 -10.88 28.70
CA ILE A 135 -3.06 -9.86 27.63
C ILE A 135 -3.77 -10.31 26.34
N THR A 136 -3.76 -11.61 26.03
CA THR A 136 -4.34 -12.16 24.79
C THR A 136 -5.80 -12.60 24.93
N ASP A 137 -6.37 -12.57 26.14
CA ASP A 137 -7.68 -13.12 26.44
C ASP A 137 -8.80 -12.45 25.63
N GLY A 138 -9.48 -13.25 24.80
CA GLY A 138 -10.56 -12.80 23.91
C GLY A 138 -10.09 -12.02 22.67
N CYS A 139 -8.78 -11.93 22.40
CA CYS A 139 -8.23 -11.22 21.25
C CYS A 139 -8.12 -12.08 19.98
N GLY A 140 -8.41 -13.37 20.09
CA GLY A 140 -8.35 -14.34 19.01
C GLY A 140 -7.73 -15.66 19.45
N ASP A 141 -7.75 -16.63 18.55
CA ASP A 141 -7.11 -17.93 18.70
C ASP A 141 -6.23 -18.16 17.47
N PHE A 142 -4.99 -17.69 17.56
CA PHE A 142 -4.04 -17.65 16.46
C PHE A 142 -2.78 -18.44 16.80
N ASP A 143 -2.25 -19.11 15.79
CA ASP A 143 -0.97 -19.79 15.87
C ASP A 143 0.16 -18.78 15.57
N VAL A 144 -0.13 -17.78 14.73
CA VAL A 144 0.78 -16.69 14.40
C VAL A 144 0.10 -15.35 14.69
N TRP A 145 0.71 -14.53 15.53
CA TRP A 145 0.23 -13.21 15.93
C TRP A 145 1.12 -12.14 15.32
N MET A 146 0.58 -11.31 14.42
CA MET A 146 1.31 -10.25 13.73
C MET A 146 0.48 -8.97 13.66
N ASP A 147 1.10 -7.87 13.20
CA ASP A 147 0.49 -6.55 13.10
C ASP A 147 -0.13 -6.07 14.43
N LEU A 148 0.59 -6.32 15.54
CA LEU A 148 0.10 -6.08 16.91
C LEU A 148 0.09 -4.61 17.33
N HIS A 149 0.65 -3.74 16.51
CA HIS A 149 0.54 -2.29 16.69
C HIS A 149 -0.92 -1.87 16.64
N HIS A 150 -1.27 -0.83 17.38
CA HIS A 150 -2.56 -0.19 17.23
C HIS A 150 -2.40 1.31 17.27
N LEU A 151 -2.90 1.98 16.24
CA LEU A 151 -3.02 3.42 16.16
C LEU A 151 -4.49 3.75 15.90
N SER A 152 -5.15 4.43 16.84
CA SER A 152 -6.46 5.02 16.60
C SER A 152 -6.41 6.53 16.72
N GLY A 153 -6.86 7.22 15.67
CA GLY A 153 -6.94 8.66 15.68
C GLY A 153 -8.02 9.24 16.60
N PRO A 154 -7.91 10.54 16.91
CA PRO A 154 -8.72 11.30 17.85
C PRO A 154 -10.05 11.74 17.21
N TYR A 155 -10.61 11.01 16.25
CA TYR A 155 -11.86 11.45 15.65
C TYR A 155 -13.03 10.66 16.21
N ASP A 156 -13.63 11.23 17.25
CA ASP A 156 -15.04 11.04 17.55
C ASP A 156 -15.83 12.12 16.78
N PRO A 157 -16.55 11.75 15.71
CA PRO A 157 -17.36 12.69 14.93
C PRO A 157 -18.38 13.46 15.77
N VAL A 158 -18.79 12.88 16.89
CA VAL A 158 -19.87 13.38 17.74
C VAL A 158 -19.36 14.42 18.74
N HIS A 159 -18.12 14.30 19.22
CA HIS A 159 -17.70 15.06 20.41
C HIS A 159 -16.87 16.32 20.11
N ARG A 160 -16.30 16.51 18.90
CA ARG A 160 -15.42 17.65 18.51
C ARG A 160 -14.25 17.98 19.44
N THR A 161 -14.16 17.41 20.63
CA THR A 161 -13.03 17.43 21.54
C THR A 161 -12.01 16.43 21.02
N ARG A 162 -10.73 16.78 20.97
CA ARG A 162 -9.64 15.85 20.64
C ARG A 162 -9.63 14.73 21.71
N PRO A 163 -10.18 13.53 21.47
CA PRO A 163 -9.91 12.37 22.31
C PRO A 163 -8.41 12.11 22.27
N ARG A 164 -7.87 11.55 23.34
CA ARG A 164 -6.47 11.10 23.33
C ARG A 164 -6.34 10.02 22.27
N GLY A 165 -5.46 10.23 21.29
CA GLY A 165 -5.09 9.18 20.34
C GLY A 165 -4.63 7.96 21.13
N ASN A 166 -4.99 6.78 20.64
CA ASN A 166 -4.59 5.54 21.27
C ASN A 166 -3.45 4.95 20.48
N CYS A 167 -2.31 4.78 21.14
CA CYS A 167 -1.20 4.03 20.61
C CYS A 167 -0.97 2.80 21.47
N PHE A 168 -0.58 1.72 20.82
CA PHE A 168 -0.09 0.52 21.47
C PHE A 168 0.91 -0.16 20.54
N ASP A 169 1.97 -0.63 21.16
CA ASP A 169 3.00 -1.46 20.57
C ASP A 169 3.47 -2.36 21.71
N PRO A 170 3.47 -3.68 21.55
CA PRO A 170 3.78 -4.59 22.65
C PRO A 170 5.20 -4.43 23.20
N VAL A 171 6.16 -3.98 22.38
CA VAL A 171 7.56 -3.77 22.79
C VAL A 171 7.71 -2.42 23.49
N LEU A 172 6.99 -1.39 23.06
CA LEU A 172 7.13 -0.04 23.61
C LEU A 172 6.22 0.23 24.81
N TYR A 173 5.03 -0.36 24.84
CA TYR A 173 4.04 -0.10 25.87
C TYR A 173 4.49 -0.68 27.23
N PRO A 174 4.39 0.10 28.34
CA PRO A 174 4.80 -0.37 29.66
C PRO A 174 4.16 -1.71 30.04
N ASP A 175 4.97 -2.60 30.62
CA ASP A 175 4.60 -3.94 31.11
C ASP A 175 4.02 -4.91 30.06
N SER A 176 3.85 -4.48 28.80
CA SER A 176 3.18 -5.30 27.79
C SER A 176 3.97 -6.56 27.43
N LEU A 177 5.29 -6.48 27.33
CA LEU A 177 6.12 -7.67 27.10
C LEU A 177 6.08 -8.64 28.28
N ASP A 178 6.12 -8.14 29.52
CA ASP A 178 6.02 -8.97 30.72
C ASP A 178 4.66 -9.68 30.78
N GLN A 179 3.58 -8.98 30.48
CA GLN A 179 2.23 -9.56 30.41
C GLN A 179 2.10 -10.58 29.26
N LEU A 180 2.74 -10.32 28.12
CA LEU A 180 2.78 -11.28 27.01
C LEU A 180 3.57 -12.54 27.37
N TYR A 181 4.70 -12.39 28.05
CA TYR A 181 5.51 -13.51 28.55
C TYR A 181 4.76 -14.33 29.59
N GLN A 182 4.08 -13.68 30.54
CA GLN A 182 3.24 -14.38 31.52
C GLN A 182 2.11 -15.16 30.86
N ALA A 183 1.52 -14.63 29.78
CA ALA A 183 0.47 -15.30 29.03
C ALA A 183 0.98 -16.53 28.28
N HIS A 184 2.17 -16.41 27.67
CA HIS A 184 2.76 -17.41 26.76
C HIS A 184 4.25 -17.60 27.07
N PRO A 185 4.62 -18.30 28.16
CA PRO A 185 6.00 -18.37 28.64
C PRO A 185 6.96 -19.14 27.73
N LYS A 186 6.43 -19.85 26.73
CA LYS A 186 7.19 -20.65 25.76
C LYS A 186 6.96 -20.23 24.31
N ALA A 187 6.49 -19.00 24.11
CA ALA A 187 6.23 -18.48 22.77
C ALA A 187 7.50 -18.40 21.92
N THR A 188 7.31 -18.43 20.61
CA THR A 188 8.35 -18.08 19.64
C THR A 188 8.19 -16.60 19.25
N ILE A 189 9.26 -15.84 19.33
CA ILE A 189 9.32 -14.44 18.91
C ILE A 189 10.06 -14.38 17.58
N LEU A 190 9.35 -13.96 16.54
CA LEU A 190 9.93 -13.62 15.25
C LEU A 190 10.13 -12.10 15.18
N ASN A 191 11.36 -11.67 14.98
CA ASN A 191 11.70 -10.28 14.76
C ASN A 191 12.44 -10.13 13.43
N ILE A 192 11.95 -9.25 12.58
CA ILE A 192 12.51 -8.95 11.29
C ILE A 192 13.13 -7.56 11.38
N VAL A 193 14.39 -7.47 10.97
CA VAL A 193 15.17 -6.24 10.94
C VAL A 193 15.61 -5.96 9.51
N GLN A 194 15.77 -4.69 9.17
CA GLN A 194 16.40 -4.22 7.94
C GLN A 194 17.34 -3.05 8.22
N ASP A 195 17.86 -2.43 7.17
CA ASP A 195 18.60 -1.17 7.30
C ASP A 195 17.69 -0.05 7.86
N PRO A 196 18.08 0.64 8.95
CA PRO A 196 17.19 1.60 9.59
C PRO A 196 16.93 2.85 8.75
N GLN A 197 17.86 3.24 7.86
CA GLN A 197 17.64 4.34 6.92
C GLN A 197 16.65 3.91 5.84
N GLU A 198 16.82 2.73 5.26
CA GLU A 198 15.86 2.17 4.30
C GLU A 198 14.47 2.04 4.92
N TRP A 199 14.37 1.50 6.14
CA TRP A 199 13.13 1.41 6.89
C TRP A 199 12.46 2.78 7.04
N TYR A 200 13.18 3.81 7.48
CA TYR A 200 12.67 5.17 7.61
C TYR A 200 12.09 5.69 6.28
N THR A 201 12.79 5.49 5.16
CA THR A 201 12.32 5.97 3.84
C THR A 201 11.06 5.27 3.34
N THR A 202 10.77 4.07 3.86
CA THR A 202 9.61 3.25 3.45
C THR A 202 8.41 3.42 4.37
N LEU A 203 8.62 4.01 5.55
CA LEU A 203 7.60 4.22 6.55
C LEU A 203 6.53 5.21 6.03
N SER A 204 5.26 4.86 6.23
CA SER A 204 4.18 5.68 5.74
C SER A 204 4.06 6.97 6.55
N ARG A 205 3.68 8.08 5.89
CA ARG A 205 3.59 9.42 6.50
C ARG A 205 2.68 9.46 7.74
N ASP A 206 1.68 8.61 7.82
CA ASP A 206 0.85 8.51 9.01
C ASP A 206 1.61 7.95 10.21
N PHE A 207 2.48 6.95 10.05
CA PHE A 207 3.34 6.51 11.15
C PHE A 207 4.29 7.63 11.59
N HIS A 208 4.91 8.33 10.64
CA HIS A 208 5.78 9.48 10.95
C HIS A 208 5.09 10.50 11.86
N TRP A 209 3.88 10.86 11.47
CA TRP A 209 3.12 11.90 12.15
C TRP A 209 2.47 11.40 13.45
N HIS A 210 1.84 10.22 13.43
CA HIS A 210 1.17 9.65 14.61
C HIS A 210 2.15 9.37 15.75
N TRP A 211 3.33 8.84 15.44
CA TRP A 211 4.28 8.50 16.49
C TRP A 211 4.82 9.75 17.17
N VAL A 212 5.24 10.76 16.41
CA VAL A 212 5.78 12.02 16.96
C VAL A 212 4.71 12.82 17.70
N GLU A 213 3.57 13.06 17.05
CA GLU A 213 2.58 14.00 17.58
C GLU A 213 1.68 13.37 18.64
N TRP A 214 1.40 12.06 18.57
CA TRP A 214 0.37 11.44 19.42
C TRP A 214 0.91 10.37 20.35
N CYS A 215 1.71 9.44 19.84
CA CYS A 215 2.18 8.33 20.65
C CYS A 215 3.27 8.78 21.62
N ASN A 216 4.20 9.60 21.16
CA ASN A 216 5.33 10.02 21.96
C ASN A 216 4.94 10.75 23.27
N PRO A 217 4.03 11.74 23.25
CA PRO A 217 3.61 12.44 24.47
C PRO A 217 2.87 11.55 25.49
N THR A 218 2.32 10.42 25.03
CA THR A 218 1.51 9.52 25.87
C THR A 218 2.29 8.30 26.38
N HIS A 219 3.54 8.12 25.94
CA HIS A 219 4.35 6.92 26.22
C HIS A 219 5.77 7.26 26.72
N ASN A 220 5.93 8.28 27.56
CA ASN A 220 7.20 8.63 28.21
C ASN A 220 8.38 8.73 27.25
N ASN A 221 8.18 9.34 26.08
CA ASN A 221 9.20 9.47 25.04
C ASN A 221 9.71 8.14 24.45
N SER A 222 8.89 7.08 24.45
CA SER A 222 9.25 5.77 23.88
C SER A 222 9.15 5.72 22.35
N PHE A 223 8.61 6.76 21.71
CA PHE A 223 8.50 6.88 20.25
C PHE A 223 9.47 7.97 19.75
N PRO A 224 9.62 8.18 18.43
CA PRO A 224 10.40 9.31 17.92
C PRO A 224 9.89 10.65 18.44
N THR A 225 10.80 11.55 18.82
CA THR A 225 10.47 12.89 19.34
C THR A 225 10.33 13.94 18.25
N MET A 226 10.93 13.69 17.07
CA MET A 226 10.88 14.58 15.91
C MET A 226 10.77 13.75 14.63
N ASP A 227 10.12 14.31 13.62
CA ASP A 227 10.02 13.73 12.28
C ASP A 227 11.31 13.98 11.48
N THR A 228 12.40 13.36 11.93
CA THR A 228 13.69 13.38 11.24
C THR A 228 14.29 11.98 11.17
N GLU A 229 15.00 11.69 10.08
CA GLU A 229 15.67 10.41 9.85
C GLU A 229 16.52 9.98 11.06
N ALA A 230 17.35 10.89 11.59
CA ALA A 230 18.21 10.60 12.73
C ALA A 230 17.42 10.14 13.98
N ASN A 231 16.27 10.75 14.28
CA ASN A 231 15.43 10.34 15.41
C ASN A 231 14.77 8.99 15.17
N TYR A 232 14.33 8.72 13.94
CA TYR A 232 13.72 7.44 13.58
C TYR A 232 14.74 6.31 13.58
N VAL A 233 15.94 6.53 13.06
CA VAL A 233 17.05 5.56 13.13
C VAL A 233 17.42 5.27 14.59
N GLN A 234 17.51 6.29 15.44
CA GLN A 234 17.76 6.10 16.87
C GLN A 234 16.63 5.30 17.53
N PHE A 235 15.37 5.67 17.27
CA PHE A 235 14.20 4.97 17.77
C PHE A 235 14.19 3.49 17.34
N TYR A 236 14.46 3.22 16.06
CA TYR A 236 14.58 1.87 15.52
C TYR A 236 15.61 1.06 16.31
N ASN A 237 16.83 1.58 16.48
CA ASN A 237 17.87 0.88 17.21
C ASN A 237 17.48 0.63 18.67
N ASN A 238 16.84 1.60 19.32
CA ASN A 238 16.34 1.46 20.68
C ASN A 238 15.26 0.38 20.79
N TYR A 239 14.33 0.33 19.83
CA TYR A 239 13.29 -0.71 19.74
C TYR A 239 13.92 -2.11 19.69
N GLN A 240 14.83 -2.31 18.73
CA GLN A 240 15.48 -3.60 18.51
C GLN A 240 16.28 -4.04 19.74
N ASN A 241 17.03 -3.12 20.35
CA ASN A 241 17.78 -3.41 21.56
C ASN A 241 16.87 -3.75 22.75
N LYS A 242 15.75 -3.03 22.92
CA LYS A 242 14.76 -3.32 23.97
C LYS A 242 14.21 -4.74 23.84
N LEU A 243 13.82 -5.14 22.62
CA LEU A 243 13.30 -6.49 22.36
C LEU A 243 14.37 -7.57 22.63
N ARG A 244 15.58 -7.41 22.09
CA ARG A 244 16.71 -8.34 22.32
C ARG A 244 17.02 -8.50 23.81
N SER A 245 17.15 -7.39 24.54
CA SER A 245 17.42 -7.41 25.99
C SER A 245 16.27 -8.00 26.81
N PHE A 246 15.02 -7.88 26.34
CA PHE A 246 13.89 -8.53 26.98
C PHE A 246 13.96 -10.06 26.82
N VAL A 247 14.12 -10.54 25.60
CA VAL A 247 14.23 -11.97 25.27
C VAL A 247 15.42 -12.62 26.00
N GLN A 248 16.58 -11.95 26.04
CA GLN A 248 17.77 -12.48 26.73
C GLN A 248 17.53 -12.76 28.22
N ARG A 249 16.64 -12.00 28.86
CA ARG A 249 16.24 -12.22 30.27
C ARG A 249 15.17 -13.30 30.43
N HIS A 250 14.56 -13.75 29.34
CA HIS A 250 13.46 -14.71 29.29
C HIS A 250 13.79 -15.88 28.37
N PRO A 251 14.80 -16.72 28.71
CA PRO A 251 15.35 -17.74 27.81
C PRO A 251 14.38 -18.88 27.46
N SER A 252 13.19 -18.94 28.08
CA SER A 252 12.14 -19.88 27.68
C SER A 252 11.39 -19.46 26.41
N TRP A 253 11.50 -18.20 25.99
CA TRP A 253 11.11 -17.78 24.65
C TRP A 253 12.16 -18.18 23.62
N THR A 254 11.70 -18.72 22.50
CA THR A 254 12.54 -18.91 21.32
C THR A 254 12.59 -17.60 20.55
N TYR A 255 13.78 -17.11 20.20
CA TYR A 255 13.94 -15.85 19.46
C TYR A 255 14.61 -16.07 18.12
N ILE A 256 13.91 -15.66 17.06
CA ILE A 256 14.36 -15.76 15.69
C ILE A 256 14.45 -14.33 15.15
N GLU A 257 15.67 -13.86 14.94
CA GLU A 257 15.91 -12.58 14.27
C GLU A 257 16.27 -12.85 12.80
N LEU A 258 15.53 -12.23 11.87
CA LEU A 258 15.80 -12.28 10.45
C LEU A 258 16.26 -10.91 9.98
N ASP A 259 17.38 -10.85 9.28
CA ASP A 259 17.88 -9.62 8.69
C ASP A 259 17.58 -9.61 7.19
N LEU A 260 16.74 -8.67 6.75
CA LEU A 260 16.33 -8.49 5.36
C LEU A 260 17.48 -8.12 4.42
N ARG A 261 18.66 -7.76 4.95
CA ARG A 261 19.88 -7.54 4.17
C ARG A 261 20.56 -8.86 3.78
N GLU A 262 20.22 -9.96 4.45
CA GLU A 262 20.68 -11.30 4.06
C GLU A 262 20.03 -11.72 2.74
N ASN A 263 20.70 -12.59 1.99
CA ASN A 263 20.11 -13.17 0.80
C ASN A 263 18.91 -14.08 1.17
N GLN A 264 17.96 -14.22 0.23
CA GLN A 264 16.72 -14.96 0.48
C GLN A 264 16.94 -16.43 0.84
N GLU A 265 17.99 -17.07 0.32
CA GLU A 265 18.33 -18.47 0.61
C GLU A 265 18.80 -18.66 2.07
N SER A 266 19.59 -17.73 2.60
CA SER A 266 20.01 -17.70 4.01
C SER A 266 18.80 -17.59 4.94
N ILE A 267 17.90 -16.63 4.66
CA ILE A 267 16.68 -16.43 5.43
C ILE A 267 15.80 -17.69 5.37
N ALA A 268 15.58 -18.23 4.17
CA ALA A 268 14.81 -19.46 3.96
C ALA A 268 15.38 -20.65 4.73
N THR A 269 16.71 -20.82 4.73
CA THR A 269 17.40 -21.89 5.45
C THR A 269 17.24 -21.73 6.97
N ARG A 270 17.40 -20.50 7.49
CA ARG A 270 17.21 -20.22 8.92
C ARG A 270 15.76 -20.48 9.34
N LEU A 271 14.81 -19.99 8.57
CA LEU A 271 13.38 -20.21 8.79
C LEU A 271 13.02 -21.70 8.80
N HIS A 272 13.58 -22.48 7.87
CA HIS A 272 13.39 -23.93 7.85
C HIS A 272 13.96 -24.62 9.08
N LYS A 273 15.17 -24.24 9.48
CA LYS A 273 15.82 -24.80 10.67
C LYS A 273 15.05 -24.47 11.96
N GLU A 274 14.63 -23.22 12.13
CA GLU A 274 14.08 -22.73 13.40
C GLU A 274 12.56 -22.94 13.53
N LEU A 275 11.82 -23.00 12.41
CA LEU A 275 10.35 -23.18 12.40
C LEU A 275 9.89 -24.50 11.76
N GLY A 276 10.78 -25.26 11.12
CA GLY A 276 10.42 -26.47 10.38
C GLY A 276 9.66 -26.21 9.07
N ILE A 277 9.50 -24.94 8.66
CA ILE A 277 8.74 -24.56 7.47
C ILE A 277 9.65 -24.70 6.23
N PRO A 278 9.20 -25.30 5.11
CA PRO A 278 10.05 -25.46 3.94
C PRO A 278 10.60 -24.13 3.40
N GLY A 279 11.90 -24.08 3.12
CA GLY A 279 12.56 -22.86 2.64
C GLY A 279 11.97 -22.31 1.33
N HIS A 280 11.41 -23.16 0.47
CA HIS A 280 10.74 -22.73 -0.75
C HIS A 280 9.53 -21.83 -0.46
N CYS A 281 8.87 -21.98 0.69
CA CYS A 281 7.76 -21.10 1.07
C CYS A 281 8.18 -19.64 1.26
N TRP A 282 9.43 -19.40 1.66
CA TRP A 282 9.96 -18.04 1.75
C TRP A 282 10.23 -17.48 0.36
N ALA A 283 10.81 -18.25 -0.56
CA ALA A 283 11.00 -17.79 -1.94
C ALA A 283 9.66 -17.57 -2.67
N ASP A 284 8.71 -18.49 -2.48
CA ASP A 284 7.38 -18.43 -3.06
C ASP A 284 6.53 -17.29 -2.48
N SER A 285 6.76 -16.86 -1.25
CA SER A 285 5.98 -15.74 -0.68
C SER A 285 6.32 -14.39 -1.32
N PHE A 286 7.50 -14.24 -1.92
CA PHE A 286 7.79 -13.09 -2.78
C PHE A 286 7.13 -13.23 -4.14
N SER A 287 7.11 -14.43 -4.70
CA SER A 287 6.43 -14.68 -5.96
C SER A 287 4.93 -14.70 -5.71
N ALA A 288 4.23 -13.58 -5.89
CA ALA A 288 2.76 -13.59 -5.92
C ALA A 288 2.34 -14.48 -7.10
N LYS A 289 2.27 -15.80 -6.87
CA LYS A 289 1.77 -16.77 -7.83
C LYS A 289 0.32 -16.41 -7.98
N VAL A 290 0.03 -15.84 -9.14
CA VAL A 290 -1.31 -15.68 -9.65
C VAL A 290 -1.96 -17.06 -9.55
N PRO A 291 -2.96 -17.29 -8.68
CA PRO A 291 -3.70 -18.54 -8.80
C PRO A 291 -4.26 -18.56 -10.21
N GLU A 292 -3.95 -19.61 -10.97
CA GLU A 292 -4.72 -19.94 -12.16
C GLU A 292 -6.14 -20.12 -11.63
N ILE A 293 -6.98 -19.11 -11.82
CA ILE A 293 -8.38 -19.15 -11.38
C ILE A 293 -8.97 -20.26 -12.24
N PRO A 294 -9.33 -21.43 -11.66
CA PRO A 294 -10.09 -22.40 -12.41
C PRO A 294 -11.38 -21.70 -12.83
N ASP A 295 -11.83 -21.93 -14.06
CA ASP A 295 -13.10 -21.42 -14.59
C ASP A 295 -14.25 -22.08 -13.81
N GLU A 296 -14.38 -21.72 -12.53
CA GLU A 296 -15.43 -22.16 -11.65
C GLU A 296 -16.63 -21.29 -12.00
N GLY A 297 -17.51 -21.85 -12.84
CA GLY A 297 -18.82 -21.30 -13.19
C GLY A 297 -19.74 -21.24 -11.96
N ASP A 298 -19.39 -20.40 -11.00
CA ASP A 298 -20.24 -20.07 -9.86
C ASP A 298 -21.27 -19.02 -10.30
N ASP A 299 -22.49 -19.52 -10.44
CA ASP A 299 -23.71 -18.88 -10.94
C ASP A 299 -24.29 -17.77 -10.03
N ASP A 300 -23.47 -17.11 -9.21
CA ASP A 300 -23.89 -15.96 -8.39
C ASP A 300 -23.96 -14.67 -9.21
N ALA A 301 -24.72 -14.72 -10.31
CA ALA A 301 -25.64 -13.70 -10.81
C ALA A 301 -25.26 -12.22 -10.57
N PHE A 302 -24.05 -11.84 -10.97
CA PHE A 302 -23.87 -10.57 -11.65
C PHE A 302 -24.30 -10.84 -13.09
N ASP A 303 -25.59 -10.64 -13.39
CA ASP A 303 -26.29 -11.04 -14.63
C ASP A 303 -25.82 -10.32 -15.92
N GLY A 304 -24.53 -10.01 -16.03
CA GLY A 304 -23.88 -9.81 -17.31
C GLY A 304 -23.01 -11.03 -17.55
N GLU A 305 -23.30 -11.77 -18.62
CA GLU A 305 -22.38 -12.71 -19.25
C GLU A 305 -21.06 -11.97 -19.52
N GLU A 306 -20.18 -11.94 -18.52
CA GLU A 306 -18.83 -11.41 -18.66
C GLU A 306 -18.06 -12.56 -19.30
N GLU A 307 -17.92 -12.53 -20.62
CA GLU A 307 -17.02 -13.43 -21.35
C GLU A 307 -15.68 -13.44 -20.60
N SER A 308 -15.39 -14.56 -19.94
CA SER A 308 -14.14 -14.86 -19.26
C SER A 308 -13.05 -15.10 -20.31
N ASN A 309 -12.75 -14.06 -21.10
CA ASN A 309 -11.45 -14.00 -21.74
C ASN A 309 -10.43 -13.99 -20.61
N GLY A 310 -9.82 -15.15 -20.36
CA GLY A 310 -8.83 -15.45 -19.32
C GLY A 310 -7.57 -14.60 -19.45
N GLY A 311 -7.74 -13.28 -19.33
CA GLY A 311 -6.71 -12.29 -19.38
C GLY A 311 -5.83 -12.48 -18.17
N PHE A 312 -4.63 -13.01 -18.39
CA PHE A 312 -3.55 -12.99 -17.43
C PHE A 312 -3.44 -11.58 -16.83
N TYR A 313 -3.69 -11.45 -15.53
CA TYR A 313 -3.35 -10.23 -14.83
C TYR A 313 -1.83 -10.20 -14.62
N ARG A 314 -1.24 -9.00 -14.74
CA ARG A 314 0.20 -8.83 -14.71
C ARG A 314 0.60 -8.15 -13.41
N VAL A 315 1.10 -8.94 -12.46
CA VAL A 315 1.95 -8.41 -11.40
C VAL A 315 3.34 -8.24 -12.00
N LYS A 316 3.64 -7.06 -12.53
CA LYS A 316 4.99 -6.71 -12.99
C LYS A 316 5.72 -6.01 -11.86
N THR A 317 6.48 -6.78 -11.08
CA THR A 317 7.45 -6.23 -10.14
C THR A 317 8.71 -5.90 -10.93
N THR A 318 8.90 -4.62 -11.23
CA THR A 318 9.88 -4.12 -12.19
C THR A 318 11.29 -3.99 -11.63
N THR A 319 11.50 -4.20 -10.33
CA THR A 319 12.82 -4.23 -9.72
C THR A 319 13.08 -5.56 -9.03
N GLY A 320 14.31 -6.06 -9.16
CA GLY A 320 14.90 -7.03 -8.23
C GLY A 320 15.12 -6.46 -6.83
N SER A 321 14.31 -5.47 -6.43
CA SER A 321 14.18 -5.05 -5.04
C SER A 321 13.68 -6.26 -4.29
N LEU A 322 14.45 -6.67 -3.28
CA LEU A 322 14.27 -7.91 -2.52
C LEU A 322 12.90 -8.05 -1.84
N PHE A 323 12.04 -7.03 -1.92
CA PHE A 323 10.78 -6.96 -1.19
C PHE A 323 9.63 -6.59 -2.13
N ASN A 324 8.84 -7.61 -2.51
CA ASN A 324 7.45 -7.46 -2.96
C ASN A 324 6.53 -7.04 -1.80
N GLU A 325 7.05 -6.18 -0.93
CA GLU A 325 6.35 -5.56 0.17
C GLU A 325 5.71 -4.28 -0.36
N LEU A 326 4.44 -4.06 -0.03
CA LEU A 326 3.77 -2.82 -0.42
C LEU A 326 4.51 -1.66 0.20
N ARG A 327 4.86 -0.74 -0.67
CA ARG A 327 5.43 0.52 -0.27
C ARG A 327 4.35 1.58 -0.35
N PHE A 328 4.24 2.34 0.72
CA PHE A 328 3.31 3.45 0.79
C PHE A 328 3.96 4.73 0.26
N PRO A 329 3.17 5.64 -0.31
CA PRO A 329 1.73 5.56 -0.55
C PRO A 329 1.35 4.58 -1.69
N ILE A 330 0.13 4.04 -1.62
CA ILE A 330 -0.54 3.36 -2.73
C ILE A 330 -1.39 4.40 -3.47
N LEU A 331 -1.09 4.61 -4.74
CA LEU A 331 -1.85 5.50 -5.63
C LEU A 331 -2.73 4.67 -6.56
N VAL A 332 -4.06 4.77 -6.39
CA VAL A 332 -5.02 4.11 -7.27
C VAL A 332 -5.25 4.98 -8.50
N THR A 333 -4.70 4.53 -9.63
CA THR A 333 -4.70 5.27 -10.91
C THR A 333 -5.92 4.98 -11.79
N ALA A 334 -6.84 4.16 -11.30
CA ALA A 334 -8.08 3.83 -11.99
C ALA A 334 -8.97 5.07 -12.18
N LEU A 335 -9.59 5.19 -13.36
CA LEU A 335 -10.61 6.21 -13.59
C LEU A 335 -11.82 6.04 -12.65
N PRO A 336 -12.59 7.11 -12.39
CA PRO A 336 -13.87 6.99 -11.72
C PRO A 336 -14.72 5.89 -12.38
N LYS A 337 -15.49 5.19 -11.54
CA LYS A 337 -16.37 4.06 -11.94
C LYS A 337 -15.66 2.75 -12.33
N SER A 338 -14.35 2.67 -12.18
CA SER A 338 -13.58 1.41 -12.26
C SER A 338 -13.44 0.68 -10.92
N GLY A 339 -14.34 0.94 -9.94
CA GLY A 339 -14.30 0.30 -8.62
C GLY A 339 -13.51 1.05 -7.53
N THR A 340 -13.17 2.33 -7.75
CA THR A 340 -12.36 3.14 -6.81
C THR A 340 -12.92 3.18 -5.38
N THR A 341 -14.25 3.24 -5.20
CA THR A 341 -14.86 3.19 -3.86
C THR A 341 -14.74 1.81 -3.21
N THR A 342 -14.92 0.73 -3.97
CA THR A 342 -14.75 -0.63 -3.45
C THR A 342 -13.32 -0.85 -2.98
N ILE A 343 -12.34 -0.34 -3.75
CA ILE A 343 -10.92 -0.35 -3.37
C ILE A 343 -10.68 0.48 -2.11
N TYR A 344 -11.23 1.69 -2.04
CA TYR A 344 -11.19 2.50 -0.83
C TYR A 344 -11.68 1.75 0.40
N GLU A 345 -12.82 1.08 0.30
CA GLU A 345 -13.41 0.32 1.40
C GLU A 345 -12.61 -0.92 1.75
N TYR A 346 -12.05 -1.61 0.75
CA TYR A 346 -11.14 -2.72 0.95
C TYR A 346 -9.92 -2.31 1.78
N PHE A 347 -9.24 -1.24 1.39
CA PHE A 347 -8.10 -0.73 2.14
C PHE A 347 -8.51 -0.10 3.47
N ARG A 348 -9.67 0.56 3.57
CA ARG A 348 -10.17 1.07 4.86
C ARG A 348 -10.48 -0.07 5.83
N CYS A 349 -10.96 -1.19 5.33
CA CYS A 349 -11.19 -2.41 6.12
C CYS A 349 -9.85 -3.04 6.53
N GLY A 350 -8.91 -3.20 5.60
CA GLY A 350 -7.64 -3.93 5.83
C GLY A 350 -6.42 -3.11 6.30
N LEU A 351 -6.47 -1.79 6.24
CA LEU A 351 -5.46 -0.88 6.82
C LEU A 351 -6.05 0.00 7.92
N GLY A 352 -7.38 0.09 7.99
CA GLY A 352 -8.10 0.78 9.04
C GLY A 352 -8.72 2.11 8.69
N LYS A 353 -9.39 2.68 9.69
CA LYS A 353 -9.97 4.01 9.56
C LYS A 353 -8.84 5.01 9.29
N TRP A 354 -9.07 5.93 8.35
CA TRP A 354 -8.19 7.04 7.99
C TRP A 354 -6.93 6.69 7.18
N THR A 355 -6.60 5.42 7.02
CA THR A 355 -5.44 4.97 6.23
C THR A 355 -5.75 4.85 4.74
N ALA A 356 -7.01 4.91 4.34
CA ALA A 356 -7.45 5.03 2.96
C ALA A 356 -8.15 6.38 2.74
N ALA A 357 -8.04 6.93 1.53
CA ALA A 357 -8.74 8.14 1.10
C ALA A 357 -9.44 7.93 -0.26
N HIS A 358 -10.61 8.55 -0.42
CA HIS A 358 -11.43 8.51 -1.64
C HIS A 358 -11.96 9.92 -1.92
N GLN A 359 -11.55 10.52 -3.04
CA GLN A 359 -11.80 11.91 -3.47
C GLN A 359 -11.28 13.01 -2.54
N GLY A 360 -11.32 12.81 -1.24
CA GLY A 360 -10.78 13.70 -0.24
C GLY A 360 -10.14 12.95 0.92
N ALA A 361 -9.28 13.67 1.63
CA ALA A 361 -8.55 13.15 2.78
C ALA A 361 -8.63 14.15 3.94
N LEU A 362 -8.64 13.61 5.16
CA LEU A 362 -8.52 14.39 6.38
C LEU A 362 -7.06 14.75 6.60
N ASN A 363 -6.74 16.04 6.66
CA ASN A 363 -5.46 16.49 7.16
C ASN A 363 -5.47 16.35 8.69
N LEU A 364 -4.68 15.44 9.26
CA LEU A 364 -4.75 15.16 10.70
C LEU A 364 -4.15 16.29 11.56
N THR A 365 -3.39 17.21 10.96
CA THR A 365 -2.85 18.40 11.66
C THR A 365 -3.91 19.50 11.78
N THR A 366 -4.66 19.77 10.71
CA THR A 366 -5.65 20.87 10.67
C THR A 366 -7.08 20.40 10.87
N PHE A 367 -7.34 19.09 10.78
CA PHE A 367 -8.65 18.47 10.72
C PHE A 367 -9.55 18.96 9.57
N ASN A 368 -8.95 19.60 8.55
CA ASN A 368 -9.67 20.01 7.35
C ASN A 368 -9.71 18.88 6.34
N PHE A 369 -10.86 18.73 5.69
CA PHE A 369 -11.04 17.82 4.58
C PHE A 369 -10.64 18.51 3.27
N THR A 370 -9.70 17.92 2.55
CA THR A 370 -9.19 18.49 1.29
C THR A 370 -9.43 17.51 0.15
N THR A 371 -9.90 18.02 -1.00
CA THR A 371 -9.96 17.22 -2.24
C THR A 371 -8.55 16.81 -2.67
N ILE A 372 -8.31 15.51 -2.79
CA ILE A 372 -6.97 14.96 -3.02
C ILE A 372 -6.37 15.50 -4.32
N GLY A 373 -7.12 15.43 -5.43
CA GLY A 373 -6.65 15.91 -6.73
C GLY A 373 -6.34 17.40 -6.76
N GLN A 374 -7.13 18.23 -6.05
CA GLN A 374 -6.85 19.66 -5.93
C GLN A 374 -5.55 19.91 -5.17
N CYS A 375 -5.33 19.19 -4.07
CA CYS A 375 -4.12 19.31 -3.28
C CYS A 375 -2.87 18.92 -4.08
N MET A 376 -2.91 17.78 -4.77
CA MET A 376 -1.82 17.33 -5.65
C MET A 376 -1.51 18.38 -6.73
N MET A 377 -2.55 18.90 -7.41
CA MET A 377 -2.38 19.94 -8.43
C MET A 377 -1.71 21.20 -7.86
N THR A 378 -2.14 21.66 -6.67
CA THR A 378 -1.54 22.81 -5.99
C THR A 378 -0.09 22.54 -5.58
N ASN A 379 0.23 21.33 -5.10
CA ASN A 379 1.59 20.98 -4.73
C ASN A 379 2.54 21.03 -5.92
N ILE A 380 2.15 20.44 -7.06
CA ILE A 380 2.95 20.47 -8.29
C ILE A 380 3.17 21.91 -8.74
N GLY A 381 2.12 22.73 -8.77
CA GLY A 381 2.24 24.16 -9.14
C GLY A 381 3.17 24.96 -8.23
N ASN A 382 3.34 24.54 -6.97
CA ASN A 382 4.23 25.18 -6.00
C ASN A 382 5.62 24.51 -5.91
N GLY A 383 5.89 23.45 -6.67
CA GLY A 383 7.13 22.67 -6.58
C GLY A 383 7.26 21.87 -5.26
N TRP A 384 6.15 21.56 -4.60
CA TRP A 384 6.13 20.76 -3.38
C TRP A 384 5.98 19.26 -3.68
N PRO A 385 6.36 18.36 -2.74
CA PRO A 385 6.15 16.94 -2.89
C PRO A 385 4.67 16.60 -3.18
N PHE A 386 4.43 15.61 -4.03
CA PHE A 386 3.13 15.29 -4.61
C PHE A 386 1.97 15.19 -3.59
N LEU A 387 2.16 14.52 -2.44
CA LEU A 387 1.14 14.39 -1.38
C LEU A 387 1.38 15.33 -0.18
N HIS A 388 2.18 16.38 -0.33
CA HIS A 388 2.42 17.34 0.74
C HIS A 388 1.10 17.90 1.27
N LYS A 389 0.79 17.62 2.55
CA LYS A 389 -0.45 18.05 3.22
C LYS A 389 -1.77 17.58 2.57
N CYS A 390 -1.74 16.59 1.66
CA CYS A 390 -2.93 16.02 1.03
C CYS A 390 -3.63 14.95 1.87
N GLY A 391 -3.53 15.06 3.20
CA GLY A 391 -3.89 14.01 4.15
C GLY A 391 -2.68 13.18 4.58
N ASN A 392 -2.96 12.22 5.47
CA ASN A 392 -2.01 11.23 5.98
C ASN A 392 -2.56 9.82 5.71
N SER A 393 -3.13 9.59 4.53
CA SER A 393 -3.57 8.25 4.15
C SER A 393 -2.40 7.46 3.56
N ARG A 394 -2.51 6.14 3.64
CA ARG A 394 -1.59 5.17 3.03
C ARG A 394 -2.00 4.83 1.62
N MET A 395 -3.31 4.84 1.33
CA MET A 395 -3.85 4.61 -0.01
C MET A 395 -4.74 5.77 -0.45
N TYR A 396 -4.56 6.24 -1.68
CA TYR A 396 -5.32 7.33 -2.30
C TYR A 396 -6.04 6.85 -3.55
N SER A 397 -7.35 7.02 -3.59
CA SER A 397 -8.19 6.62 -4.73
C SER A 397 -9.14 7.72 -5.17
N ASP A 398 -9.59 7.62 -6.42
CA ASP A 398 -10.43 8.63 -7.05
C ASP A 398 -9.80 10.03 -6.95
N ILE A 399 -8.53 10.08 -7.39
CA ILE A 399 -7.60 11.20 -7.20
C ILE A 399 -7.76 12.32 -8.23
N GLY A 400 -8.72 12.19 -9.14
CA GLY A 400 -9.05 13.21 -10.13
C GLY A 400 -9.88 14.33 -9.53
N VAL A 401 -9.73 15.54 -10.05
CA VAL A 401 -10.58 16.69 -9.74
C VAL A 401 -11.14 17.30 -11.01
N TYR A 402 -12.44 17.56 -11.00
CA TYR A 402 -13.16 18.31 -12.03
C TYR A 402 -14.03 19.37 -11.34
N LYS A 403 -13.71 20.66 -11.51
CA LYS A 403 -14.43 21.81 -10.94
C LYS A 403 -14.51 22.96 -11.93
N ARG A 404 -15.73 23.46 -12.18
CA ARG A 404 -15.95 24.68 -12.98
C ARG A 404 -16.24 25.90 -12.10
N LYS A 405 -15.25 26.84 -12.12
CA LYS A 405 -15.08 28.12 -11.40
C LYS A 405 -14.69 27.98 -9.91
N GLU A 406 -13.70 28.67 -9.34
CA GLU A 406 -12.40 29.06 -9.90
C GLU A 406 -11.57 27.79 -10.14
N LYS A 407 -11.32 27.60 -11.43
CA LYS A 407 -11.39 26.35 -12.19
C LYS A 407 -10.30 25.32 -11.84
N ALA A 408 -10.65 24.04 -11.70
CA ALA A 408 -9.65 22.97 -11.55
C ALA A 408 -10.04 21.73 -12.35
N CYS A 409 -9.20 21.35 -13.30
CA CYS A 409 -9.22 20.03 -13.91
C CYS A 409 -7.85 19.44 -13.83
N TYR A 410 -7.77 18.31 -13.15
CA TYR A 410 -6.52 17.64 -12.95
C TYR A 410 -6.77 16.17 -12.63
N TYR A 411 -6.13 15.32 -13.42
CA TYR A 411 -6.09 13.89 -13.25
C TYR A 411 -4.61 13.52 -13.32
N PRO A 412 -3.98 13.08 -12.21
CA PRO A 412 -2.55 12.80 -12.18
C PRO A 412 -2.05 11.93 -13.35
N THR A 413 -2.88 10.95 -13.75
CA THR A 413 -2.59 10.02 -14.85
C THR A 413 -2.68 10.63 -16.25
N LEU A 414 -3.27 11.81 -16.40
CA LEU A 414 -3.47 12.50 -17.69
C LEU A 414 -2.74 13.84 -17.78
N HIS A 415 -2.21 14.35 -16.67
CA HIS A 415 -1.62 15.69 -16.57
C HIS A 415 -0.18 15.66 -16.02
N GLY A 416 0.55 14.56 -16.26
CA GLY A 416 1.96 14.41 -15.86
C GLY A 416 2.21 14.18 -14.37
N GLY A 417 1.18 14.14 -13.53
CA GLY A 417 1.31 14.01 -12.08
C GLY A 417 1.94 12.69 -11.60
N LEU A 418 1.98 11.65 -12.44
CA LEU A 418 2.67 10.41 -12.11
C LEU A 418 4.19 10.61 -12.00
N GLU A 419 4.80 11.51 -12.77
CA GLU A 419 6.22 11.82 -12.66
C GLU A 419 6.55 12.47 -11.31
N ASP A 420 5.72 13.42 -10.86
CA ASP A 420 5.86 14.02 -9.53
C ASP A 420 5.64 13.00 -8.41
N PHE A 421 4.76 12.02 -8.63
CA PHE A 421 4.59 10.90 -7.71
C PHE A 421 5.86 10.03 -7.62
N ALA A 422 6.41 9.57 -8.74
CA ALA A 422 7.65 8.76 -8.75
C ALA A 422 8.83 9.52 -8.15
N LYS A 423 8.95 10.82 -8.45
CA LYS A 423 10.01 11.67 -7.87
C LYS A 423 9.88 11.79 -6.34
N ALA A 424 8.67 11.96 -5.83
CA ALA A 424 8.43 12.12 -4.40
C ALA A 424 8.42 10.80 -3.64
N TYR A 425 8.04 9.71 -4.30
CA TYR A 425 7.86 8.37 -3.74
C TYR A 425 8.44 7.32 -4.68
N PRO A 426 9.78 7.25 -4.82
CA PRO A 426 10.43 6.38 -5.81
C PRO A 426 10.16 4.90 -5.61
N TYR A 427 9.74 4.51 -4.41
CA TYR A 427 9.36 3.14 -4.08
C TYR A 427 7.85 2.93 -3.97
N GLY A 428 7.00 3.95 -4.17
CA GLY A 428 5.56 3.87 -3.96
C GLY A 428 4.86 2.80 -4.82
N THR A 429 3.59 2.54 -4.51
CA THR A 429 2.79 1.55 -5.24
C THR A 429 1.79 2.23 -6.16
N ILE A 430 1.73 1.82 -7.42
CA ILE A 430 0.64 2.11 -8.35
C ILE A 430 -0.30 0.91 -8.38
N LEU A 431 -1.56 1.13 -8.01
CA LEU A 431 -2.62 0.14 -8.12
C LEU A 431 -3.60 0.56 -9.22
N HIS A 432 -3.53 -0.08 -10.37
CA HIS A 432 -4.37 0.19 -11.50
C HIS A 432 -5.47 -0.87 -11.61
N ILE A 433 -6.71 -0.48 -11.29
CA ILE A 433 -7.87 -1.37 -11.43
C ILE A 433 -8.54 -1.10 -12.77
N ARG A 434 -8.59 -2.11 -13.62
CA ARG A 434 -9.28 -2.07 -14.91
C ARG A 434 -10.68 -2.63 -14.81
N ARG A 435 -11.59 -2.12 -15.61
CA ARG A 435 -12.94 -2.64 -15.75
C ARG A 435 -13.19 -2.89 -17.24
N ASN A 436 -14.00 -3.88 -17.58
CA ASN A 436 -14.46 -4.04 -18.97
C ASN A 436 -14.99 -2.68 -19.49
N PHE A 437 -14.56 -2.29 -20.69
CA PHE A 437 -14.86 -0.97 -21.25
C PHE A 437 -16.37 -0.69 -21.30
N ASN A 438 -17.18 -1.64 -21.78
CA ASN A 438 -18.63 -1.48 -21.87
C ASN A 438 -19.24 -1.23 -20.48
N SER A 439 -18.85 -2.05 -19.51
CA SER A 439 -19.28 -1.90 -18.12
C SER A 439 -18.84 -0.57 -17.49
N TRP A 440 -17.64 -0.09 -17.82
CA TRP A 440 -17.15 1.22 -17.38
C TRP A 440 -17.95 2.35 -18.04
N TYR A 441 -18.12 2.32 -19.37
CA TYR A 441 -18.83 3.32 -20.16
C TYR A 441 -20.26 3.51 -19.64
N ASP A 442 -21.01 2.42 -19.48
CA ASP A 442 -22.39 2.47 -19.01
C ASP A 442 -22.50 2.96 -17.56
N SER A 443 -21.51 2.64 -16.72
CA SER A 443 -21.47 3.11 -15.34
C SER A 443 -21.14 4.61 -15.26
N SER A 444 -20.20 5.07 -16.07
CA SER A 444 -19.81 6.47 -16.19
C SER A 444 -20.94 7.32 -16.78
N ASN A 445 -21.58 6.86 -17.84
CA ASN A 445 -22.68 7.57 -18.48
C ASN A 445 -23.87 7.78 -17.52
N ARG A 446 -24.23 6.76 -16.74
CA ARG A 446 -25.32 6.83 -15.75
C ARG A 446 -24.96 7.61 -14.49
N TRP A 447 -23.69 7.65 -14.10
CA TRP A 447 -23.30 8.28 -12.84
C TRP A 447 -23.27 9.81 -12.94
N ASN A 448 -24.43 10.42 -12.71
CA ASN A 448 -24.64 11.87 -12.77
C ASN A 448 -24.15 12.47 -14.11
N ARG A 449 -24.27 11.72 -15.21
CA ARG A 449 -23.80 12.11 -16.55
C ARG A 449 -22.30 12.46 -16.58
N LEU A 450 -21.44 11.61 -16.01
CA LEU A 450 -19.99 11.88 -15.90
C LEU A 450 -19.35 12.17 -17.26
N LEU A 451 -19.67 11.38 -18.28
CA LEU A 451 -19.12 11.54 -19.63
C LEU A 451 -19.52 12.89 -20.23
N ASP A 452 -20.76 13.33 -20.04
CA ASP A 452 -21.22 14.65 -20.47
C ASP A 452 -20.52 15.79 -19.73
N ARG A 453 -20.26 15.63 -18.42
CA ARG A 453 -19.50 16.62 -17.66
C ARG A 453 -18.06 16.72 -18.15
N TRP A 454 -17.41 15.58 -18.38
CA TRP A 454 -16.05 15.52 -18.91
C TRP A 454 -15.97 16.13 -20.31
N SER A 455 -16.88 15.76 -21.20
CA SER A 455 -16.89 16.27 -22.58
C SER A 455 -17.22 17.75 -22.64
N ALA A 456 -18.20 18.22 -21.87
CA ALA A 456 -18.44 19.65 -21.70
C ALA A 456 -17.21 20.37 -21.14
N GLY A 457 -16.41 19.70 -20.32
CA GLY A 457 -15.13 20.19 -19.81
C GLY A 457 -14.02 20.25 -20.86
N SER A 458 -14.04 19.36 -21.86
CA SER A 458 -13.04 19.30 -22.94
C SER A 458 -13.01 20.56 -23.80
N THR A 459 -14.11 21.31 -23.87
CA THR A 459 -14.17 22.59 -24.60
C THR A 459 -13.78 23.81 -23.76
N SER A 460 -13.41 23.63 -22.48
CA SER A 460 -13.01 24.79 -21.66
C SER A 460 -11.95 24.53 -20.59
N LEU A 461 -12.16 23.50 -19.77
CA LEU A 461 -11.48 23.32 -18.48
C LEU A 461 -10.34 22.31 -18.60
N CYS A 462 -10.57 21.24 -19.35
CA CYS A 462 -9.67 20.12 -19.57
C CYS A 462 -9.38 20.02 -21.07
N GLN A 463 -8.91 21.10 -21.69
CA GLN A 463 -8.90 21.22 -23.14
C GLN A 463 -8.08 20.09 -23.77
N GLY A 464 -8.74 19.27 -24.61
CA GLY A 464 -8.09 18.15 -25.31
C GLY A 464 -7.81 16.90 -24.45
N VAL A 465 -8.15 16.91 -23.16
CA VAL A 465 -7.90 15.77 -22.26
C VAL A 465 -9.00 14.70 -22.40
N PHE A 466 -10.25 15.13 -22.57
CA PHE A 466 -11.41 14.23 -22.70
C PHE A 466 -12.01 14.28 -24.11
N PRO A 467 -12.72 13.23 -24.56
CA PRO A 467 -13.53 13.29 -25.77
C PRO A 467 -14.49 14.49 -25.80
N LEU A 468 -14.75 15.03 -26.99
CA LEU A 468 -15.59 16.23 -27.17
C LEU A 468 -17.09 15.94 -26.93
N PRO A 469 -17.91 16.98 -26.70
CA PRO A 469 -19.36 16.78 -26.64
C PRO A 469 -19.88 16.13 -27.93
N GLY A 470 -20.70 15.09 -27.78
CA GLY A 470 -21.21 14.32 -28.93
C GLY A 470 -20.27 13.22 -29.45
N SER A 471 -19.12 13.01 -28.82
CA SER A 471 -18.22 11.88 -29.13
C SER A 471 -18.95 10.53 -29.06
N SER A 472 -18.61 9.66 -30.00
CA SER A 472 -19.16 8.31 -30.12
C SER A 472 -18.68 7.39 -28.99
N LYS A 473 -19.36 6.25 -28.79
CA LYS A 473 -18.89 5.22 -27.84
C LYS A 473 -17.47 4.74 -28.17
N SER A 474 -17.11 4.66 -29.46
CA SER A 474 -15.76 4.28 -29.90
C SER A 474 -14.71 5.32 -29.51
N ASP A 475 -15.01 6.62 -29.56
CA ASP A 475 -14.09 7.66 -29.08
C ASP A 475 -13.79 7.52 -27.58
N TRP A 476 -14.81 7.14 -26.80
CA TRP A 476 -14.65 6.86 -25.38
C TRP A 476 -13.88 5.57 -25.09
N GLU A 477 -14.01 4.56 -25.95
CA GLU A 477 -13.21 3.33 -25.90
C GLU A 477 -11.74 3.63 -26.12
N ASN A 478 -11.44 4.38 -27.19
CA ASN A 478 -10.08 4.82 -27.50
C ASN A 478 -9.49 5.62 -26.34
N PHE A 479 -10.25 6.55 -25.75
CA PHE A 479 -9.83 7.29 -24.57
C PHE A 479 -9.54 6.38 -23.37
N TYR A 480 -10.43 5.43 -23.08
CA TYR A 480 -10.29 4.51 -21.95
C TYR A 480 -9.05 3.62 -22.10
N ASN A 481 -8.88 3.02 -23.28
CA ASN A 481 -7.74 2.16 -23.57
C ASN A 481 -6.43 2.95 -23.55
N HIS A 482 -6.42 4.14 -24.16
CA HIS A 482 -5.26 5.02 -24.12
C HIS A 482 -4.84 5.39 -22.69
N HIS A 483 -5.81 5.70 -21.80
CA HIS A 483 -5.49 5.95 -20.39
C HIS A 483 -4.84 4.75 -19.69
N ASN A 484 -5.36 3.54 -19.92
CA ASN A 484 -4.77 2.33 -19.35
C ASN A 484 -3.33 2.10 -19.89
N ASP A 485 -3.13 2.30 -21.19
CA ASP A 485 -1.81 2.17 -21.84
C ASP A 485 -0.80 3.18 -21.28
N LEU A 486 -1.23 4.42 -21.04
CA LEU A 486 -0.39 5.45 -20.43
C LEU A 486 0.07 5.06 -19.02
N VAL A 487 -0.81 4.49 -18.21
CA VAL A 487 -0.45 4.04 -16.85
C VAL A 487 0.51 2.86 -16.89
N GLU A 488 0.28 1.87 -17.77
CA GLU A 488 1.20 0.74 -17.92
C GLU A 488 2.57 1.22 -18.44
N ALA A 489 2.60 2.06 -19.47
CA ALA A 489 3.83 2.60 -20.04
C ALA A 489 4.63 3.40 -19.00
N PHE A 490 3.96 4.22 -18.20
CA PHE A 490 4.58 4.93 -17.08
C PHE A 490 5.22 3.95 -16.08
N ALA A 491 4.47 2.96 -15.60
CA ALA A 491 4.99 2.00 -14.63
C ALA A 491 6.23 1.24 -15.14
N LEU A 492 6.27 0.91 -16.44
CA LEU A 492 7.43 0.27 -17.07
C LEU A 492 8.68 1.16 -17.11
N GLN A 493 8.51 2.49 -17.13
CA GLN A 493 9.62 3.45 -17.12
C GLN A 493 10.15 3.74 -15.70
N HIS A 494 9.39 3.39 -14.66
CA HIS A 494 9.71 3.67 -13.26
C HIS A 494 9.86 2.37 -12.47
N PRO A 495 10.92 1.59 -12.71
CA PRO A 495 10.98 0.21 -12.24
C PRO A 495 11.06 0.06 -10.73
N THR A 496 11.46 1.13 -10.02
CA THR A 496 11.51 1.19 -8.55
C THR A 496 10.12 1.26 -7.91
N LEU A 497 9.09 1.65 -8.66
CA LEU A 497 7.71 1.58 -8.21
C LEU A 497 7.20 0.14 -8.23
N THR A 498 6.26 -0.16 -7.33
CA THR A 498 5.47 -1.38 -7.41
C THR A 498 4.25 -1.14 -8.29
N TYR A 499 4.04 -1.95 -9.34
CA TYR A 499 2.88 -1.85 -10.22
C TYR A 499 1.96 -3.07 -10.14
N LEU A 500 0.70 -2.83 -9.80
CA LEU A 500 -0.35 -3.83 -9.72
C LEU A 500 -1.46 -3.47 -10.71
N ASP A 501 -1.57 -4.22 -11.80
CA ASP A 501 -2.67 -4.11 -12.76
C ASP A 501 -3.66 -5.26 -12.57
N ILE A 502 -4.88 -4.93 -12.14
CA ILE A 502 -5.86 -5.91 -11.70
C ILE A 502 -7.21 -5.65 -12.39
N PRO A 503 -7.74 -6.60 -13.17
CA PRO A 503 -9.12 -6.56 -13.63
C PRO A 503 -10.10 -6.61 -12.44
N LEU A 504 -11.12 -5.76 -12.46
CA LEU A 504 -12.07 -5.59 -11.35
C LEU A 504 -12.80 -6.90 -11.00
N GLY A 505 -13.11 -7.74 -12.00
CA GLY A 505 -13.73 -9.05 -11.79
C GLY A 505 -12.88 -9.99 -10.93
N ASN A 506 -11.55 -9.89 -11.02
CA ASN A 506 -10.61 -10.74 -10.29
C ASN A 506 -10.06 -10.08 -9.02
N ALA A 507 -10.40 -8.82 -8.77
CA ALA A 507 -9.75 -8.03 -7.73
C ALA A 507 -9.93 -8.60 -6.32
N LYS A 508 -11.03 -9.30 -6.02
CA LYS A 508 -11.20 -9.98 -4.72
C LYS A 508 -10.04 -10.92 -4.40
N THR A 509 -9.76 -11.86 -5.31
CA THR A 509 -8.75 -12.90 -5.12
C THR A 509 -7.35 -12.30 -5.18
N VAL A 510 -7.07 -11.49 -6.20
CA VAL A 510 -5.74 -10.90 -6.38
C VAL A 510 -5.38 -9.98 -5.22
N LEU A 511 -6.32 -9.16 -4.74
CA LEU A 511 -6.06 -8.30 -3.59
C LEU A 511 -5.91 -9.11 -2.30
N TYR A 512 -6.71 -10.17 -2.11
CA TYR A 512 -6.53 -11.06 -0.96
C TYR A 512 -5.13 -11.70 -0.97
N ASP A 513 -4.65 -12.18 -2.11
CA ASP A 513 -3.32 -12.81 -2.18
C ASP A 513 -2.18 -11.81 -2.08
N THR A 514 -2.35 -10.62 -2.66
CA THR A 514 -1.34 -9.57 -2.63
C THR A 514 -1.25 -8.91 -1.26
N PHE A 515 -2.38 -8.55 -0.66
CA PHE A 515 -2.43 -7.75 0.57
C PHE A 515 -2.70 -8.59 1.83
N GLY A 516 -3.26 -9.78 1.67
CA GLY A 516 -3.62 -10.66 2.79
C GLY A 516 -4.78 -10.13 3.64
N PHE A 517 -5.57 -9.17 3.15
CA PHE A 517 -6.76 -8.70 3.87
C PHE A 517 -7.93 -9.63 3.59
N PRO A 518 -8.72 -10.01 4.61
CA PRO A 518 -9.79 -10.98 4.45
C PRO A 518 -10.76 -10.65 3.32
N SER A 519 -11.33 -11.68 2.69
CA SER A 519 -12.25 -11.53 1.55
C SER A 519 -13.52 -10.74 1.89
N ASN A 520 -13.93 -10.67 3.16
CA ASN A 520 -15.03 -9.82 3.62
C ASN A 520 -14.66 -8.33 3.72
N CYS A 521 -13.45 -7.92 3.38
CA CYS A 521 -13.13 -6.52 3.10
C CYS A 521 -13.53 -6.12 1.67
N TRP A 522 -13.76 -7.09 0.78
CA TRP A 522 -14.15 -6.84 -0.61
C TRP A 522 -15.68 -6.79 -0.78
N GLY A 523 -16.16 -6.02 -1.76
CA GLY A 523 -17.55 -6.11 -2.26
C GLY A 523 -18.62 -5.34 -1.46
N HIS A 524 -18.25 -4.53 -0.47
CA HIS A 524 -19.21 -3.91 0.44
C HIS A 524 -19.65 -2.47 0.08
N ALA A 525 -19.34 -1.93 -1.10
CA ALA A 525 -19.68 -0.55 -1.42
C ALA A 525 -20.11 -0.27 -2.85
N ASN A 526 -21.03 0.70 -2.98
CA ASN A 526 -21.57 1.20 -4.24
C ASN A 526 -22.20 0.14 -5.17
N VAL A 527 -22.67 -0.98 -4.61
CA VAL A 527 -23.56 -1.89 -5.33
C VAL A 527 -24.85 -1.12 -5.59
N ASN A 528 -25.18 -0.89 -6.87
CA ASN A 528 -26.48 -0.35 -7.23
C ASN A 528 -27.52 -1.28 -6.62
N LYS A 529 -28.41 -0.77 -5.75
CA LYS A 529 -29.50 -1.59 -5.21
C LYS A 529 -30.23 -2.21 -6.42
N LYS A 530 -30.21 -3.55 -6.55
CA LYS A 530 -31.09 -4.21 -7.52
C LYS A 530 -32.48 -3.69 -7.16
N HIS A 531 -33.13 -2.98 -8.08
CA HIS A 531 -34.56 -2.75 -7.94
C HIS A 531 -35.17 -4.14 -8.01
N SER A 532 -35.45 -4.73 -6.84
CA SER A 532 -36.30 -5.91 -6.74
C SER A 532 -37.61 -5.50 -7.38
N GLY A 533 -37.77 -5.87 -8.65
CA GLY A 533 -39.01 -5.68 -9.37
C GLY A 533 -40.10 -6.30 -8.52
N ALA A 534 -40.95 -5.45 -7.95
CA ALA A 534 -42.24 -5.88 -7.47
C ALA A 534 -43.01 -6.29 -8.73
N ASN A 535 -43.00 -7.60 -9.00
CA ASN A 535 -44.01 -8.21 -9.86
C ASN A 535 -45.32 -8.32 -9.07
#